data_AF-A0A2E9W1E7-F1
#
_entry.id   AF-A0A2E9W1E7-F1
#
_cell.length_a   1.000
_cell.length_b   1.000
_cell.length_c   1.000
_cell.angle_alpha   90.00
_cell.angle_beta   90.00
_cell.angle_gamma   90.00
#
_symmetry.space_group_name_H-M   'P 1'
#
loop_
_entity.id
_entity.type
_entity.pdbx_description
1 polymer ?
#
loop_
_entity_poly.entity_id
_entity_poly.type
_entity_poly.pdbx_seq_one_letter_code
_entity_poly.pdbx_strand_id
1 'polypeptide(L)' 'FVANSLNRIIDRSIQVHGALGYSTDTPLAHMYQHARWARFADGADEIHQMRIAQRTIAAYKDHGSTASATGGLPI' A
#
# COMPACT_ATOMS: atom_id res chain seq x y z
N PHE A 1 1.05 -2.43 0.64
CA PHE A 1 1.18 -1.91 2.02
C PHE A 1 1.75 -0.49 2.03
N VAL A 2 3.00 -0.26 1.61
CA VAL A 2 3.68 1.05 1.73
C VAL A 2 2.94 2.19 1.02
N ALA A 3 2.55 2.03 -0.25
CA ALA A 3 1.81 3.07 -0.99
C ALA A 3 0.45 3.41 -0.34
N ASN A 4 -0.23 2.42 0.23
CA ASN A 4 -1.48 2.63 0.96
C ASN A 4 -1.24 3.39 2.28
N SER A 5 -0.15 3.08 2.99
CA SER A 5 0.24 3.82 4.20
C SER A 5 0.60 5.27 3.87
N LEU A 6 1.36 5.51 2.80
CA LEU A 6 1.70 6.85 2.30
C LEU A 6 0.42 7.67 2.06
N ASN A 7 -0.53 7.12 1.33
CA ASN A 7 -1.80 7.79 1.04
C ASN A 7 -2.56 8.17 2.32
N ARG A 8 -2.71 7.22 3.27
CA ARG A 8 -3.40 7.46 4.55
C ARG A 8 -2.72 8.54 5.41
N ILE A 9 -1.38 8.56 5.44
CA ILE A 9 -0.63 9.55 6.22
C ILE A 9 -0.83 10.95 5.65
N ILE A 10 -0.74 11.09 4.32
CA ILE A 10 -0.91 12.39 3.65
C ILE A 10 -2.34 12.87 3.78
N ASP A 11 -3.33 12.00 3.56
CA ASP A 11 -4.75 12.32 3.74
C ASP A 11 -5.04 12.87 5.14
N ARG A 12 -4.53 12.20 6.18
CA ARG A 12 -4.68 12.68 7.55
C ARG A 12 -3.93 13.99 7.81
N SER A 13 -2.79 14.19 7.16
CA SER A 13 -2.03 15.45 7.25
C SER A 13 -2.81 16.62 6.64
N ILE A 14 -3.43 16.42 5.47
CA ILE A 14 -4.34 17.39 4.83
C ILE A 14 -5.49 17.74 5.77
N GLN A 15 -6.13 16.72 6.33
CA GLN A 15 -7.29 16.90 7.21
C GLN A 15 -6.95 17.75 8.45
N VAL A 16 -5.77 17.57 9.05
CA VAL A 16 -5.31 18.35 10.22
C VAL A 16 -5.00 19.81 9.85
N HIS A 17 -4.56 20.08 8.62
CA HIS A 17 -4.25 21.44 8.13
C HIS A 17 -5.49 22.20 7.63
N GLY A 18 -6.66 21.56 7.54
CA GLY A 18 -7.87 22.18 7.02
C GLY A 18 -7.70 22.70 5.57
N ALA A 19 -8.24 23.88 5.26
CA ALA A 19 -8.17 24.46 3.92
C ALA A 19 -6.72 24.64 3.42
N LEU A 20 -5.78 24.95 4.31
CA LEU A 20 -4.37 25.09 3.99
C LEU A 20 -3.76 23.76 3.49
N GLY A 21 -4.25 22.62 3.98
CA GLY A 21 -3.79 21.30 3.56
C GLY A 21 -4.16 20.92 2.12
N TYR A 22 -5.26 21.48 1.60
CA TYR A 22 -5.70 21.29 0.22
C TYR A 22 -5.16 22.37 -0.73
N SER A 23 -4.62 23.46 -0.19
CA SER A 23 -4.04 24.56 -0.97
C SER A 23 -2.71 24.17 -1.63
N THR A 24 -2.26 25.00 -2.57
CA THR A 24 -0.91 24.93 -3.15
C THR A 24 0.15 25.61 -2.28
N ASP A 25 -0.24 26.21 -1.15
CA ASP A 25 0.68 26.91 -0.22
C ASP A 25 1.47 25.93 0.66
N THR A 26 1.07 24.66 0.67
CA THR A 26 1.79 23.56 1.30
C THR A 26 2.11 22.48 0.27
N PRO A 27 3.12 21.62 0.51
CA PRO A 27 3.40 20.52 -0.40
C PRO A 27 2.34 19.40 -0.38
N LEU A 28 1.39 19.44 0.57
CA LEU A 28 0.48 18.32 0.86
C LEU A 28 -0.41 17.95 -0.33
N ALA A 29 -0.91 18.93 -1.09
CA ALA A 29 -1.71 18.68 -2.28
C ALA A 29 -0.94 17.89 -3.36
N HIS A 30 0.32 18.27 -3.61
CA HIS A 30 1.17 17.58 -4.58
C HIS A 30 1.60 16.20 -4.06
N MET A 31 1.89 16.08 -2.77
CA MET A 31 2.18 14.79 -2.13
C MET A 31 1.00 13.83 -2.25
N TYR A 32 -0.24 14.31 -2.13
CA TYR A 32 -1.44 13.48 -2.28
C TYR A 32 -1.59 12.94 -3.71
N GLN A 33 -1.33 13.78 -4.72
CA GLN A 33 -1.29 13.35 -6.12
C GLN A 33 -0.22 12.26 -6.34
N HIS A 34 0.98 12.47 -5.80
CA HIS A 34 2.06 11.49 -5.91
C HIS A 34 1.70 10.18 -5.18
N ALA A 35 1.10 10.25 -4.01
CA ALA A 35 0.64 9.08 -3.26
C ALA A 35 -0.43 8.28 -4.03
N ARG A 36 -1.29 8.96 -4.79
CA ARG A 36 -2.27 8.30 -5.67
C ARG A 36 -1.57 7.57 -6.82
N TRP A 37 -0.56 8.19 -7.41
CA TRP A 37 0.26 7.60 -8.47
C TRP A 37 1.07 6.39 -8.00
N ALA A 38 1.61 6.45 -6.77
CA ALA A 38 2.41 5.37 -6.19
C ALA A 38 1.65 4.03 -6.06
N ARG A 39 0.31 4.05 -6.08
CA ARG A 39 -0.53 2.85 -6.11
C ARG A 39 -0.59 2.17 -7.48
N PHE A 40 0.08 2.72 -8.48
CA PHE A 40 0.14 2.19 -9.85
C PHE A 40 1.56 1.90 -10.33
N ALA A 41 2.56 2.64 -9.84
CA ALA A 41 3.88 2.75 -10.46
C ALA A 41 4.66 1.43 -10.64
N ASP A 42 4.55 0.48 -9.71
CA ASP A 42 5.25 -0.83 -9.74
C ASP A 42 4.27 -2.01 -9.81
N GLY A 43 3.10 -1.76 -10.41
CA GLY A 43 1.95 -2.65 -10.37
C GLY A 43 0.86 -2.08 -9.47
N ALA A 44 -0.38 -2.25 -9.92
CA ALA A 44 -1.52 -1.90 -9.10
C ALA A 44 -1.54 -2.76 -7.82
N ASP A 45 -2.17 -2.25 -6.76
CA ASP A 45 -2.28 -2.99 -5.49
C ASP A 45 -2.81 -4.41 -5.70
N GLU A 46 -3.75 -4.59 -6.63
CA GLU A 46 -4.36 -5.86 -6.99
C GLU A 46 -3.33 -6.86 -7.56
N ILE A 47 -2.36 -6.38 -8.33
CA ILE A 47 -1.29 -7.22 -8.86
C ILE A 47 -0.39 -7.70 -7.72
N HIS A 48 -0.04 -6.81 -6.77
CA HIS A 48 0.73 -7.21 -5.60
C HIS A 48 -0.03 -8.25 -4.75
N GLN A 49 -1.33 -8.05 -4.52
CA GLN A 49 -2.16 -9.03 -3.78
C GLN A 49 -2.24 -10.37 -4.51
N MET A 50 -2.46 -10.36 -5.82
CA MET A 50 -2.50 -11.56 -6.63
C MET A 50 -1.17 -12.32 -6.55
N ARG A 51 -0.03 -11.63 -6.65
CA ARG A 51 1.30 -12.27 -6.57
C ARG A 51 1.58 -12.86 -5.19
N ILE A 52 1.13 -12.20 -4.12
CA ILE A 52 1.19 -12.75 -2.75
C ILE A 52 0.34 -14.02 -2.69
N ALA A 53 -0.92 -13.98 -3.13
CA ALA A 53 -1.81 -15.13 -3.13
C ALA A 53 -1.23 -16.32 -3.91
N GLN A 54 -0.68 -16.09 -5.11
CA GLN A 54 -0.03 -17.11 -5.92
C GLN A 54 1.13 -17.78 -5.16
N ARG A 55 1.99 -17.00 -4.51
CA ARG A 55 3.12 -17.52 -3.73
C ARG A 55 2.65 -18.31 -2.51
N THR A 56 1.63 -17.83 -1.80
CA THR A 56 1.05 -18.51 -0.65
C THR A 56 0.43 -19.84 -1.03
N ILE A 57 -0.32 -19.90 -2.14
CA ILE A 57 -0.92 -21.14 -2.65
C ILE A 57 0.17 -22.14 -3.07
N ALA A 58 1.22 -21.67 -3.74
CA ALA A 58 2.35 -22.52 -4.13
C ALA A 58 3.04 -23.13 -2.89
N ALA A 59 3.37 -22.31 -1.89
CA ALA A 59 3.96 -22.80 -0.63
C ALA A 59 3.10 -23.86 0.05
N TYR A 60 1.78 -23.65 0.09
CA TYR A 60 0.86 -24.64 0.66
C TYR A 60 0.85 -25.95 -0.14
N LYS A 61 0.87 -25.90 -1.48
CA LYS A 61 0.93 -27.10 -2.32
C LYS A 61 2.23 -27.89 -2.13
N ASP A 62 3.35 -27.20 -1.98
CA ASP A 62 4.67 -27.81 -1.91
C ASP A 62 5.01 -28.35 -0.52
N HIS A 63 4.54 -27.69 0.55
CA HIS A 63 4.94 -27.98 1.93
C HIS A 63 3.77 -28.33 2.86
N GLY A 64 2.53 -28.32 2.38
CA GLY A 64 1.32 -28.49 3.21
C GLY A 64 1.06 -27.34 4.19
N SER A 65 1.80 -26.23 4.07
CA SER A 65 1.74 -25.08 4.96
C SER A 65 2.09 -23.78 4.23
N THR A 66 1.53 -22.67 4.69
CA THR A 66 1.85 -21.32 4.18
C THR A 66 3.07 -20.70 4.87
N ALA A 67 3.64 -21.36 5.88
CA ALA A 67 4.68 -20.81 6.75
C ALA A 67 5.91 -20.31 5.98
N SER A 68 6.32 -20.98 4.91
CA SER A 68 7.46 -20.55 4.09
C SER A 68 7.19 -19.26 3.29
N ALA A 69 5.92 -18.98 2.95
CA ALA A 69 5.52 -17.76 2.27
C ALA A 69 5.22 -16.60 3.24
N THR A 70 4.74 -16.90 4.45
CA THR A 70 4.31 -15.90 5.45
C THR A 70 5.35 -15.62 6.53
N GLY A 71 6.45 -16.39 6.56
CA GLY A 71 7.44 -16.31 7.63
C GLY A 71 6.93 -16.85 8.97
N GLY A 72 5.91 -17.71 8.95
CA GLY A 72 5.30 -18.28 10.17
C GLY A 72 4.42 -17.30 10.96
N LEU A 73 4.08 -16.16 10.37
CA LEU A 73 3.10 -15.25 10.96
C LEU A 73 1.72 -15.94 11.03
N PRO A 74 0.97 -15.79 12.13
CA PRO A 74 -0.42 -16.22 12.17
C PRO A 74 -1.19 -15.34 11.18
N ILE A 75 -1.53 -15.91 10.03
CA ILE A 75 -2.49 -15.36 9.09
C ILE A 75 -3.88 -15.92 9.37
#